data_AF-L0PG45-F1
#
_entry.id   AF-L0PG45-F1
#
_cell.length_a   1.000
_cell.length_b   1.000
_cell.length_c   1.000
_cell.angle_alpha   90.00
_cell.angle_beta   90.00
_cell.angle_gamma   90.00
#
_symmetry.space_group_name_H-M   'P 1'
#
loop_
_entity.id
_entity.type
_entity.pdbx_description
1 polymer ?
#
loop_
_entity_poly.entity_id
_entity_poly.type
_entity_poly.pdbx_seq_one_letter_code
_entity_poly.pdbx_strand_id
1 'polypeptide(L)'
;MSFPRENVPIIVLKEGTSDSQGKGQLLSNINAVLAIQTAISTTLGPLGADKLIVDSKGQIVISNDGATIMKLLDIVHPATRILVDIARSQDAEVGDGTTSVVMLAGELLKEAKAYIEEGVSPNIISLGYRKACQLAVDKIKEISVNIEKSDKEKFREYLVKCAITSMSSKLIRSHEDIFAKMVVDAVLTLDEELNEKLIGIKKVLGGAVEDSLLIHGVAFKKTFSYAGFEQQRKLYKNPKIVCLNVELELKAEKDNAEVRVEEVSEYQAIVDAEWRIIFEKLEALVNTGAKIVLSKLPIGDLATQYFADHDVFCAGRVASDDLNRVVMAVGGSIQSTCFNIQPHHLGTCSSFEERQIGGERFNIFEGCPGAKSCTIILRGGAEQFIAEVERSLHDAIMVVRRTIKNSSIVAGGGACEMEVSKYLREYSRTIVGKQQFIILSFAKALEVIPRQLCDNAGLDSTDILSNLRMLHARGEIWAGVSVKSEGVADNFQEFIWEPGSVKTNAILSATEAATLILSVDETIKNEPSQQQQVSSKASQPMVQRPFKGQSIPVSFNTPFLLSSNLDYVVELYEFYNISRSALFSDILTDF
;
A
#
# COMPACT_ATOMS: atom_id res chain seq x y z
N MET A 1 1.73 -36.04 60.15
CA MET A 1 2.44 -36.27 58.88
C MET A 1 2.31 -35.02 58.03
N SER A 2 3.32 -34.16 58.04
CA SER A 2 3.44 -33.03 57.10
C SER A 2 4.31 -33.51 55.94
N PHE A 3 3.80 -33.42 54.71
CA PHE A 3 4.57 -33.71 53.50
C PHE A 3 5.90 -32.93 53.51
N PRO A 4 7.02 -33.51 53.04
CA PRO A 4 8.26 -32.78 52.91
C PRO A 4 8.01 -31.63 51.95
N ARG A 5 8.15 -30.38 52.43
CA ARG A 5 8.12 -29.19 51.59
C ARG A 5 9.39 -29.19 50.75
N GLU A 6 9.36 -29.84 49.60
CA GLU A 6 10.31 -29.54 48.54
C GLU A 6 10.14 -28.06 48.19
N ASN A 7 11.19 -27.27 48.40
CA ASN A 7 11.23 -25.88 47.99
C ASN A 7 11.16 -25.84 46.46
N VAL A 8 9.96 -25.66 45.92
CA VAL A 8 9.78 -25.38 44.50
C VAL A 8 10.48 -24.05 44.21
N PRO A 9 11.47 -24.00 43.29
CA PRO A 9 12.14 -22.76 42.96
C PRO A 9 11.12 -21.74 42.44
N ILE A 10 11.23 -20.48 42.91
CA ILE A 10 10.38 -19.39 42.44
C ILE A 10 10.76 -19.11 40.98
N ILE A 11 9.88 -19.49 40.06
CA ILE A 11 10.07 -19.26 38.63
C ILE A 11 9.73 -17.79 38.33
N VAL A 12 10.68 -17.04 37.76
CA VAL A 12 10.53 -15.60 37.47
C VAL A 12 9.73 -15.34 36.19
N LEU A 13 9.93 -16.17 35.16
CA LEU A 13 9.19 -16.12 33.89
C LEU A 13 8.25 -17.31 33.78
N LYS A 14 7.13 -17.15 33.08
CA LYS A 14 6.17 -18.24 32.89
C LYS A 14 6.83 -19.42 32.16
N GLU A 15 6.56 -20.66 32.59
CA GLU A 15 7.01 -21.86 31.85
C GLU A 15 6.57 -21.78 30.38
N GLY A 16 7.52 -21.94 29.46
CA GLY A 16 7.34 -21.75 28.01
C GLY A 16 7.78 -20.39 27.47
N THR A 17 8.17 -19.44 28.32
CA THR A 17 8.77 -18.17 27.86
C THR A 17 10.20 -18.42 27.39
N SER A 18 10.50 -18.11 26.13
CA SER A 18 11.89 -18.10 25.68
C SER A 18 12.54 -16.76 25.98
N ASP A 19 13.68 -16.82 26.64
CA ASP A 19 14.53 -15.68 26.99
C ASP A 19 15.92 -15.92 26.38
N SER A 20 16.38 -14.96 25.58
CA SER A 20 17.70 -14.95 24.99
C SER A 20 18.32 -13.57 25.17
N GLN A 21 19.52 -13.54 25.73
CA GLN A 21 20.16 -12.32 26.23
C GLN A 21 21.63 -12.18 25.79
N GLY A 22 22.11 -10.93 25.82
CA GLY A 22 23.51 -10.58 25.65
C GLY A 22 23.99 -10.63 24.20
N LYS A 23 25.31 -10.85 24.02
CA LYS A 23 25.96 -10.78 22.70
C LYS A 23 25.38 -11.79 21.69
N GLY A 24 25.01 -12.98 22.14
CA GLY A 24 24.43 -14.01 21.28
C GLY A 24 23.11 -13.56 20.65
N GLN A 25 22.28 -12.84 21.41
CA GLN A 25 21.01 -12.33 20.92
C GLN A 25 21.19 -11.23 19.88
N LEU A 26 22.11 -10.29 20.11
CA LEU A 26 22.47 -9.27 19.12
C LEU A 26 22.95 -9.89 17.80
N LEU A 27 23.85 -10.88 17.86
CA LEU A 27 24.33 -11.57 16.67
C LEU A 27 23.22 -12.35 15.96
N SER A 28 22.30 -12.96 16.70
CA SER A 28 21.11 -13.61 16.15
C SER A 28 20.23 -12.62 15.39
N ASN A 29 19.92 -11.47 16.01
CA ASN A 29 19.14 -10.40 15.40
C ASN A 29 19.78 -9.90 14.10
N ILE A 30 21.11 -9.68 14.10
CA ILE A 30 21.86 -9.25 12.92
C ILE A 30 21.77 -10.32 11.82
N ASN A 31 22.04 -11.59 12.14
CA ASN A 31 22.01 -12.65 11.13
C ASN A 31 20.61 -12.83 10.51
N ALA A 32 19.53 -12.67 11.29
CA ALA A 32 18.16 -12.69 10.78
C ALA A 32 17.90 -11.56 9.77
N VAL A 33 18.39 -10.36 10.06
CA VAL A 33 18.31 -9.20 9.16
C VAL A 33 19.10 -9.44 7.87
N LEU A 34 20.31 -9.98 7.97
CA LEU A 34 21.15 -10.30 6.80
C LEU A 34 20.50 -11.35 5.88
N ALA A 35 19.76 -12.31 6.45
CA ALA A 35 19.03 -13.30 5.65
C ALA A 35 17.95 -12.63 4.78
N ILE A 36 17.20 -11.67 5.33
CA ILE A 36 16.21 -10.90 4.57
C ILE A 36 16.88 -9.98 3.56
N GLN A 37 17.95 -9.30 3.95
CA GLN A 37 18.74 -8.46 3.04
C GLN A 37 19.16 -9.27 1.80
N THR A 38 19.67 -10.49 1.99
CA THR A 38 20.11 -11.36 0.90
C THR A 38 18.94 -11.81 0.00
N ALA A 39 17.74 -12.00 0.56
CA ALA A 39 16.56 -12.36 -0.21
C ALA A 39 16.10 -11.22 -1.15
N ILE A 40 16.29 -9.97 -0.74
CA ILE A 40 15.82 -8.78 -1.47
C ILE A 40 16.93 -8.14 -2.31
N SER A 41 18.20 -8.38 -2.00
CA SER A 41 19.34 -7.71 -2.66
C SER A 41 19.32 -7.82 -4.19
N THR A 42 18.87 -8.95 -4.69
CA THR A 42 18.72 -9.20 -6.15
C THR A 42 17.67 -8.32 -6.84
N THR A 43 16.77 -7.63 -6.12
CA THR A 43 15.79 -6.73 -6.75
C THR A 43 16.33 -5.32 -6.98
N LEU A 44 17.49 -4.98 -6.39
CA LEU A 44 18.05 -3.64 -6.51
C LEU A 44 18.58 -3.35 -7.92
N GLY A 45 18.18 -2.22 -8.48
CA GLY A 45 18.79 -1.66 -9.69
C GLY A 45 18.11 -2.05 -11.01
N PRO A 46 18.53 -1.45 -12.14
CA PRO A 46 17.83 -1.56 -13.43
C PRO A 46 17.70 -2.98 -13.99
N LEU A 47 18.61 -3.87 -13.59
CA LEU A 47 18.63 -5.30 -13.95
C LEU A 47 18.27 -6.20 -12.75
N GLY A 48 17.55 -5.66 -11.78
CA GLY A 48 17.07 -6.40 -10.62
C GLY A 48 16.10 -7.52 -11.03
N ALA A 49 16.21 -8.67 -10.37
CA ALA A 49 15.35 -9.82 -10.60
C ALA A 49 14.06 -9.72 -9.78
N ASP A 50 12.92 -9.92 -10.43
CA ASP A 50 11.62 -9.94 -9.76
C ASP A 50 11.45 -11.17 -8.86
N LYS A 51 10.59 -11.02 -7.84
CA LYS A 51 10.20 -12.10 -6.95
C LYS A 51 8.79 -12.57 -7.25
N LEU A 52 8.65 -13.86 -7.46
CA LEU A 52 7.38 -14.57 -7.52
C LEU A 52 7.04 -15.08 -6.12
N ILE A 53 5.99 -14.53 -5.52
CA ILE A 53 5.53 -14.90 -4.17
C ILE A 53 4.14 -15.53 -4.29
N VAL A 54 3.96 -16.66 -3.62
CA VAL A 54 2.67 -17.34 -3.53
C VAL A 54 2.21 -17.25 -2.08
N ASP A 55 1.08 -16.58 -1.86
CA ASP A 55 0.47 -16.49 -0.53
C ASP A 55 -0.12 -17.86 -0.12
N SER A 56 -0.36 -18.04 1.17
CA SER A 56 -1.09 -19.14 1.80
C SER A 56 -2.42 -19.50 1.09
N LYS A 57 -3.07 -18.52 0.47
CA LYS A 57 -4.32 -18.68 -0.31
C LYS A 57 -4.11 -19.12 -1.76
N GLY A 58 -2.85 -19.30 -2.20
CA GLY A 58 -2.50 -19.63 -3.58
C GLY A 58 -2.51 -18.42 -4.54
N GLN A 59 -2.67 -17.20 -4.04
CA GLN A 59 -2.57 -16.00 -4.87
C GLN A 59 -1.11 -15.75 -5.27
N ILE A 60 -0.89 -15.57 -6.57
CA ILE A 60 0.43 -15.34 -7.14
C ILE A 60 0.63 -13.83 -7.31
N VAL A 61 1.69 -13.30 -6.71
CA VAL A 61 2.11 -11.90 -6.87
C VAL A 61 3.55 -11.88 -7.38
N ILE A 62 3.79 -11.06 -8.40
CA ILE A 62 5.12 -10.76 -8.92
C ILE A 62 5.46 -9.34 -8.49
N SER A 63 6.61 -9.13 -7.86
CA SER A 63 7.03 -7.81 -7.41
C SER A 63 8.53 -7.60 -7.51
N ASN A 64 8.93 -6.39 -7.90
CA ASN A 64 10.29 -5.89 -7.73
C ASN A 64 10.44 -5.04 -6.46
N ASP A 65 9.37 -4.33 -6.08
CA ASP A 65 9.36 -3.42 -4.93
C ASP A 65 9.59 -4.17 -3.60
N GLY A 66 10.64 -3.75 -2.88
CA GLY A 66 11.04 -4.32 -1.61
C GLY A 66 9.98 -4.19 -0.51
N ALA A 67 9.19 -3.11 -0.50
CA ALA A 67 8.14 -2.94 0.49
C ALA A 67 7.01 -3.95 0.27
N THR A 68 6.59 -4.16 -0.98
CA THR A 68 5.57 -5.15 -1.34
C THR A 68 6.05 -6.57 -1.05
N ILE A 69 7.30 -6.90 -1.39
CA ILE A 69 7.90 -8.22 -1.07
C ILE A 69 7.87 -8.46 0.43
N MET A 70 8.34 -7.49 1.24
CA MET A 70 8.37 -7.59 2.70
C MET A 70 6.99 -7.69 3.34
N LYS A 71 5.95 -7.11 2.71
CA LYS A 71 4.55 -7.23 3.17
C LYS A 71 3.99 -8.63 2.97
N LEU A 72 4.45 -9.35 1.94
CA LEU A 72 3.95 -10.68 1.58
C LEU A 72 4.73 -11.82 2.23
N LEU A 73 5.97 -11.58 2.65
CA LEU A 73 6.75 -12.55 3.40
C LEU A 73 6.19 -12.73 4.82
N ASP A 74 6.02 -13.98 5.24
CA ASP A 74 5.59 -14.32 6.60
C ASP A 74 6.78 -14.21 7.58
N ILE A 75 6.98 -13.00 8.11
CA ILE A 75 8.12 -12.66 8.95
C ILE A 75 7.80 -12.90 10.41
N VAL A 76 8.40 -13.96 10.98
CA VAL A 76 8.21 -14.35 12.39
C VAL A 76 9.19 -13.64 13.34
N HIS A 77 10.41 -13.34 12.87
CA HIS A 77 11.46 -12.84 13.75
C HIS A 77 11.25 -11.33 14.10
N PRO A 78 11.34 -10.91 15.37
CA PRO A 78 11.05 -9.52 15.74
C PRO A 78 11.99 -8.49 15.11
N ALA A 79 13.31 -8.77 15.10
CA ALA A 79 14.29 -7.84 14.53
C ALA A 79 14.06 -7.56 13.03
N THR A 80 13.53 -8.53 12.30
CA THR A 80 13.24 -8.38 10.87
C THR A 80 11.96 -7.62 10.60
N ARG A 81 11.01 -7.60 11.56
CA ARG A 81 9.80 -6.78 11.46
C ARG A 81 10.10 -5.29 11.42
N ILE A 82 11.16 -4.86 12.12
CA ILE A 82 11.67 -3.48 12.05
C ILE A 82 12.01 -3.10 10.60
N LEU A 83 12.62 -3.99 9.81
CA LEU A 83 12.92 -3.72 8.40
C LEU A 83 11.64 -3.58 7.56
N VAL A 84 10.60 -4.34 7.87
CA VAL A 84 9.30 -4.24 7.18
C VAL A 84 8.67 -2.89 7.43
N ASP A 85 8.65 -2.44 8.69
CA ASP A 85 8.07 -1.16 9.08
C ASP A 85 8.81 0.01 8.42
N ILE A 86 10.13 -0.12 8.29
CA ILE A 86 10.97 0.91 7.66
C ILE A 86 10.82 0.93 6.14
N ALA A 87 10.75 -0.24 5.49
CA ALA A 87 10.43 -0.31 4.06
C ALA A 87 9.04 0.28 3.76
N ARG A 88 8.06 0.03 4.64
CA ARG A 88 6.71 0.64 4.57
C ARG A 88 6.74 2.15 4.77
N SER A 89 7.56 2.64 5.70
CA SER A 89 7.72 4.08 5.91
C SER A 89 8.33 4.77 4.69
N GLN A 90 9.35 4.15 4.07
CA GLN A 90 9.97 4.68 2.86
C GLN A 90 8.99 4.71 1.69
N ASP A 91 8.18 3.66 1.53
CA ASP A 91 7.11 3.56 0.53
C ASP A 91 6.06 4.67 0.72
N ALA A 92 5.58 4.89 1.95
CA ALA A 92 4.58 5.92 2.23
C ALA A 92 5.12 7.36 2.14
N GLU A 93 6.37 7.59 2.54
CA GLU A 93 6.96 8.93 2.54
C GLU A 93 7.52 9.33 1.19
N VAL A 94 8.28 8.46 0.52
CA VAL A 94 9.01 8.80 -0.69
C VAL A 94 8.47 8.04 -1.91
N GLY A 95 8.05 6.79 -1.73
CA GLY A 95 7.56 5.91 -2.80
C GLY A 95 8.66 5.27 -3.64
N ASP A 96 9.94 5.45 -3.30
CA ASP A 96 11.06 4.80 -4.00
C ASP A 96 12.22 4.54 -3.03
N GLY A 97 13.13 3.64 -3.42
CA GLY A 97 14.30 3.27 -2.64
C GLY A 97 13.99 2.31 -1.48
N THR A 98 12.84 1.67 -1.46
CA THR A 98 12.41 0.71 -0.43
C THR A 98 13.44 -0.41 -0.23
N THR A 99 13.94 -1.00 -1.32
CA THR A 99 15.02 -1.98 -1.32
C THR A 99 16.34 -1.41 -0.81
N SER A 100 16.70 -0.20 -1.25
CA SER A 100 17.94 0.47 -0.84
C SER A 100 18.02 0.69 0.67
N VAL A 101 16.90 1.03 1.31
CA VAL A 101 16.83 1.22 2.77
C VAL A 101 17.12 -0.08 3.51
N VAL A 102 16.51 -1.19 3.09
CA VAL A 102 16.75 -2.50 3.69
C VAL A 102 18.21 -2.94 3.50
N MET A 103 18.77 -2.70 2.30
CA MET A 103 20.17 -3.01 1.98
C MET A 103 21.15 -2.22 2.86
N LEU A 104 20.94 -0.91 3.01
CA LEU A 104 21.78 -0.06 3.85
C LEU A 104 21.68 -0.45 5.33
N ALA A 105 20.47 -0.70 5.84
CA ALA A 105 20.26 -1.13 7.22
C ALA A 105 20.99 -2.45 7.52
N GLY A 106 20.87 -3.42 6.60
CA GLY A 106 21.55 -4.72 6.72
C GLY A 106 23.07 -4.60 6.67
N GLU A 107 23.62 -3.81 5.73
CA GLU A 107 25.08 -3.64 5.63
C GLU A 107 25.67 -2.88 6.84
N LEU A 108 24.96 -1.89 7.39
CA LEU A 108 25.38 -1.21 8.63
C LEU A 108 25.49 -2.18 9.81
N LEU A 109 24.56 -3.13 9.92
CA LEU A 109 24.57 -4.17 10.94
C LEU A 109 25.66 -5.22 10.68
N LYS A 110 25.91 -5.55 9.41
CA LYS A 110 26.99 -6.44 9.00
C LYS A 110 28.36 -5.89 9.40
N GLU A 111 28.62 -4.61 9.13
CA GLU A 111 29.87 -3.95 9.53
C GLU A 111 29.96 -3.78 11.05
N ALA A 112 28.83 -3.62 11.76
CA ALA A 112 28.80 -3.59 13.22
C ALA A 112 29.16 -4.93 13.87
N LYS A 113 28.87 -6.05 13.19
CA LYS A 113 29.08 -7.42 13.71
C LYS A 113 30.52 -7.65 14.20
N ALA A 114 31.51 -7.23 13.41
CA ALA A 114 32.93 -7.38 13.75
C ALA A 114 33.27 -6.67 15.08
N TYR A 115 32.79 -5.45 15.26
CA TYR A 115 33.03 -4.67 16.48
C TYR A 115 32.33 -5.26 17.72
N ILE A 116 31.15 -5.87 17.55
CA ILE A 116 30.42 -6.52 18.66
C ILE A 116 31.17 -7.77 19.12
N GLU A 117 31.70 -8.56 18.18
CA GLU A 117 32.53 -9.74 18.47
C GLU A 117 33.81 -9.35 19.21
N GLU A 118 34.46 -8.25 18.81
CA GLU A 118 35.61 -7.65 19.51
C GLU A 118 35.25 -7.03 20.88
N GLY A 119 33.97 -6.94 21.23
CA GLY A 119 33.50 -6.46 22.53
C GLY A 119 33.32 -4.95 22.64
N VAL A 120 33.21 -4.22 21.52
CA VAL A 120 32.76 -2.83 21.52
C VAL A 120 31.29 -2.76 21.95
N SER A 121 30.97 -1.85 22.87
CA SER A 121 29.58 -1.65 23.32
C SER A 121 28.69 -1.16 22.16
N PRO A 122 27.50 -1.74 21.94
CA PRO A 122 26.55 -1.30 20.91
C PRO A 122 26.15 0.18 21.02
N ASN A 123 26.16 0.75 22.22
CA ASN A 123 25.87 2.17 22.45
C ASN A 123 26.92 3.10 21.80
N ILE A 124 28.19 2.70 21.82
CA ILE A 124 29.27 3.47 21.20
C ILE A 124 29.15 3.43 19.67
N ILE A 125 28.81 2.26 19.12
CA ILE A 125 28.55 2.05 17.68
C ILE A 125 27.37 2.92 17.25
N SER A 126 26.26 2.86 18.00
CA SER A 126 25.05 3.63 17.72
C SER A 126 25.30 5.14 17.73
N LEU A 127 26.09 5.64 18.69
CA LEU A 127 26.48 7.05 18.72
C LEU A 127 27.29 7.47 17.49
N GLY A 128 28.22 6.60 17.06
CA GLY A 128 29.03 6.85 15.85
C GLY A 128 28.22 6.83 14.57
N TYR A 129 27.28 5.88 14.44
CA TYR A 129 26.36 5.81 13.31
C TYR A 129 25.43 7.02 13.22
N ARG A 130 24.88 7.50 14.35
CA ARG A 130 24.08 8.74 14.37
C ARG A 130 24.89 9.95 13.90
N LYS A 131 26.14 10.07 14.35
CA LYS A 131 27.03 11.16 13.93
C LYS A 131 27.38 11.06 12.44
N ALA A 132 27.71 9.86 11.95
CA ALA A 132 28.00 9.63 10.53
C ALA A 132 26.78 9.94 9.65
N CYS A 133 25.58 9.56 10.08
CA CYS A 133 24.33 9.84 9.39
C CYS A 133 24.05 11.34 9.26
N GLN A 134 24.23 12.12 10.34
CA GLN A 134 24.08 13.59 10.28
C GLN A 134 25.03 14.21 9.26
N LEU A 135 26.30 13.83 9.31
CA LEU A 135 27.32 14.30 8.36
C LEU A 135 27.02 13.89 6.91
N ALA A 136 26.49 12.69 6.71
CA ALA A 136 26.08 12.20 5.39
C ALA A 136 24.91 13.03 4.83
N VAL A 137 23.88 13.28 5.64
CA VAL A 137 22.72 14.09 5.24
C VAL A 137 23.12 15.52 4.91
N ASP A 138 23.98 16.13 5.71
CA ASP A 138 24.47 17.48 5.45
C ASP A 138 25.28 17.53 4.14
N LYS A 139 26.10 16.50 3.88
CA LYS A 139 26.84 16.41 2.63
C LYS A 139 25.92 16.24 1.41
N ILE A 140 24.86 15.44 1.52
CA ILE A 140 23.86 15.29 0.45
C ILE A 140 23.20 16.63 0.10
N LYS A 141 22.83 17.41 1.12
CA LYS A 141 22.27 18.76 0.92
C LYS A 141 23.26 19.69 0.23
N GLU A 142 24.54 19.61 0.59
CA GLU A 142 25.61 20.42 -0.01
C GLU A 142 25.83 20.10 -1.50
N ILE A 143 25.85 18.81 -1.88
CA ILE A 143 26.07 18.38 -3.27
C ILE A 143 24.81 18.47 -4.14
N SER A 144 23.63 18.58 -3.52
CA SER A 144 22.37 18.59 -4.25
C SER A 144 22.24 19.79 -5.19
N VAL A 145 21.83 19.52 -6.43
CA VAL A 145 21.63 20.55 -7.45
C VAL A 145 20.17 20.98 -7.42
N ASN A 146 19.92 22.27 -7.18
CA ASN A 146 18.58 22.83 -7.23
C ASN A 146 18.18 23.15 -8.67
N ILE A 147 17.06 22.59 -9.10
CA ILE A 147 16.45 22.85 -10.39
C ILE A 147 15.63 24.14 -10.32
N GLU A 148 15.88 25.06 -11.24
CA GLU A 148 15.05 26.26 -11.39
C GLU A 148 13.66 25.93 -11.96
N LYS A 149 12.61 26.48 -11.33
CA LYS A 149 11.21 26.35 -11.79
C LYS A 149 10.81 27.41 -12.83
N SER A 150 11.73 28.28 -13.22
CA SER A 150 11.50 29.44 -14.09
C SER A 150 11.10 29.03 -15.51
N ASP A 151 11.72 27.98 -16.04
CA ASP A 151 11.48 27.44 -17.37
C ASP A 151 10.60 26.18 -17.28
N LYS A 152 9.30 26.32 -17.63
CA LYS A 152 8.31 25.24 -17.53
C LYS A 152 8.63 24.05 -18.45
N GLU A 153 9.23 24.30 -19.62
CA GLU A 153 9.54 23.22 -20.58
C GLU A 153 10.71 22.38 -20.09
N LYS A 154 11.79 23.03 -19.64
CA LYS A 154 12.94 22.33 -19.04
C LYS A 154 12.55 21.62 -17.75
N PHE A 155 11.75 22.27 -16.91
CA PHE A 155 11.27 21.65 -15.67
C PHE A 155 10.47 20.38 -15.96
N ARG A 156 9.59 20.40 -16.96
CA ARG A 156 8.88 19.21 -17.41
C ARG A 156 9.84 18.12 -17.90
N GLU A 157 10.85 18.47 -18.68
CA GLU A 157 11.85 17.51 -19.15
C GLU A 157 12.59 16.84 -17.98
N TYR A 158 12.97 17.63 -16.97
CA TYR A 158 13.61 17.11 -15.76
C TYR A 158 12.71 16.14 -14.99
N LEU A 159 11.42 16.44 -14.85
CA LEU A 159 10.46 15.52 -14.23
C LEU A 159 10.35 14.20 -15.00
N VAL A 160 10.37 14.26 -16.33
CA VAL A 160 10.36 13.04 -17.18
C VAL A 160 11.62 12.21 -16.93
N LYS A 161 12.81 12.84 -16.83
CA LYS A 161 14.06 12.11 -16.54
C LYS A 161 14.06 11.45 -15.15
N CYS A 162 13.55 12.13 -14.13
CA CYS A 162 13.39 11.54 -12.79
C CYS A 162 12.39 10.37 -12.80
N ALA A 163 11.27 10.50 -13.53
CA ALA A 163 10.30 9.42 -13.67
C ALA A 163 10.90 8.19 -14.37
N ILE A 164 11.65 8.39 -15.47
CA ILE A 164 12.37 7.32 -16.18
C ILE A 164 13.32 6.58 -15.24
N THR A 165 14.09 7.31 -14.43
CA THR A 165 15.05 6.72 -13.49
C THR A 165 14.36 5.75 -12.52
N SER A 166 13.22 6.15 -11.93
CA SER A 166 12.45 5.30 -11.00
C SER A 166 11.81 4.07 -11.67
N MET A 167 11.54 4.14 -12.98
CA MET A 167 10.93 3.03 -13.74
C MET A 167 11.95 2.09 -14.37
N SER A 168 13.24 2.45 -14.36
CA SER A 168 14.30 1.73 -15.06
C SER A 168 14.55 0.30 -14.55
N SER A 169 14.21 -0.01 -13.30
CA SER A 169 14.35 -1.34 -12.67
C SER A 169 13.13 -2.23 -12.72
N LYS A 170 12.07 -1.79 -13.41
CA LYS A 170 10.76 -2.43 -13.32
C LYS A 170 10.38 -3.07 -14.66
N LEU A 171 9.33 -3.89 -14.63
CA LEU A 171 8.80 -4.58 -15.83
C LEU A 171 8.43 -3.63 -16.98
N ILE A 172 8.22 -2.34 -16.70
CA ILE A 172 7.85 -1.31 -17.66
C ILE A 172 9.02 -0.61 -18.36
N ARG A 173 10.27 -1.03 -18.10
CA ARG A 173 11.48 -0.42 -18.69
C ARG A 173 11.39 -0.24 -20.20
N SER A 174 10.87 -1.24 -20.93
CA SER A 174 10.76 -1.17 -22.41
C SER A 174 9.84 -0.06 -22.93
N HIS A 175 8.92 0.43 -22.08
CA HIS A 175 7.94 1.46 -22.43
C HIS A 175 8.02 2.68 -21.48
N GLU A 176 9.17 2.89 -20.84
CA GLU A 176 9.37 3.93 -19.82
C GLU A 176 9.06 5.34 -20.34
N ASP A 177 9.35 5.63 -21.61
CA ASP A 177 9.11 6.94 -22.23
C ASP A 177 7.62 7.30 -22.31
N ILE A 178 6.75 6.33 -22.60
CA ILE A 178 5.30 6.54 -22.72
C ILE A 178 4.72 6.81 -21.34
N PHE A 179 5.09 5.96 -20.37
CA PHE A 179 4.62 6.08 -19.00
C PHE A 179 5.18 7.29 -18.27
N ALA A 180 6.42 7.69 -18.53
CA ALA A 180 7.02 8.87 -17.90
C ALA A 180 6.28 10.14 -18.28
N LYS A 181 5.93 10.30 -19.56
CA LYS A 181 5.11 11.43 -20.03
C LYS A 181 3.73 11.40 -19.37
N MET A 182 3.09 10.23 -19.34
CA MET A 182 1.78 10.03 -18.71
C MET A 182 1.78 10.38 -17.23
N VAL A 183 2.78 9.95 -16.47
CA VAL A 183 2.93 10.25 -15.03
C VAL A 183 3.14 11.74 -14.82
N VAL A 184 4.02 12.38 -15.59
CA VAL A 184 4.27 13.82 -15.47
C VAL A 184 3.02 14.62 -15.81
N ASP A 185 2.29 14.26 -16.87
CA ASP A 185 1.02 14.88 -17.23
C ASP A 185 -0.06 14.71 -16.15
N ALA A 186 -0.14 13.52 -15.56
CA ALA A 186 -1.06 13.24 -14.46
C ALA A 186 -0.75 14.12 -13.23
N VAL A 187 0.51 14.21 -12.83
CA VAL A 187 0.92 15.00 -11.65
C VAL A 187 0.79 16.50 -11.90
N LEU A 188 1.09 17.00 -13.11
CA LEU A 188 0.92 18.41 -13.46
C LEU A 188 -0.56 18.83 -13.57
N THR A 189 -1.48 17.89 -13.73
CA THR A 189 -2.93 18.14 -13.72
C THR A 189 -3.45 18.38 -12.29
N LEU A 190 -2.74 17.89 -11.26
CA LEU A 190 -3.12 18.08 -9.87
C LEU A 190 -2.90 19.53 -9.40
N ASP A 191 -3.51 19.88 -8.28
CA ASP A 191 -3.31 21.17 -7.61
C ASP A 191 -2.02 21.20 -6.75
N GLU A 192 -1.73 22.34 -6.13
CA GLU A 192 -0.50 22.56 -5.35
C GLU A 192 -0.32 21.58 -4.17
N GLU A 193 -1.41 21.03 -3.64
CA GLU A 193 -1.35 20.01 -2.57
C GLU A 193 -0.83 18.66 -3.08
N LEU A 194 -0.98 18.42 -4.39
CA LEU A 194 -0.61 17.20 -5.11
C LEU A 194 -1.16 15.97 -4.39
N ASN A 195 -2.48 15.87 -4.25
CA ASN A 195 -3.09 14.73 -3.56
C ASN A 195 -3.09 13.48 -4.46
N GLU A 196 -2.40 12.42 -4.04
CA GLU A 196 -2.31 11.14 -4.75
C GLU A 196 -3.68 10.52 -5.05
N LYS A 197 -4.66 10.71 -4.15
CA LYS A 197 -5.98 10.06 -4.24
C LYS A 197 -6.79 10.55 -5.44
N LEU A 198 -6.43 11.72 -5.97
CA LEU A 198 -7.04 12.31 -7.16
C LEU A 198 -6.54 11.68 -8.46
N ILE A 199 -5.44 10.94 -8.43
CA ILE A 199 -4.99 10.11 -9.55
C ILE A 199 -5.65 8.74 -9.41
N GLY A 200 -6.64 8.47 -10.23
CA GLY A 200 -7.24 7.13 -10.31
C GLY A 200 -6.44 6.24 -11.24
N ILE A 201 -6.05 5.05 -10.79
CA ILE A 201 -5.50 4.01 -11.68
C ILE A 201 -6.57 2.92 -11.84
N LYS A 202 -6.89 2.58 -13.10
CA LYS A 202 -7.88 1.56 -13.45
C LYS A 202 -7.23 0.47 -14.27
N LYS A 203 -7.43 -0.78 -13.88
CA LYS A 203 -6.84 -1.96 -14.50
C LYS A 203 -7.84 -2.61 -15.44
N VAL A 204 -7.44 -2.83 -16.69
CA VAL A 204 -8.28 -3.47 -17.69
C VAL A 204 -7.49 -4.58 -18.37
N LEU A 205 -8.01 -5.80 -18.26
CA LEU A 205 -7.39 -7.00 -18.81
C LEU A 205 -7.47 -7.03 -20.35
N GLY A 206 -6.40 -7.54 -20.96
CA GLY A 206 -6.24 -7.69 -22.39
C GLY A 206 -5.72 -6.42 -23.09
N GLY A 207 -5.23 -6.59 -24.32
CA GLY A 207 -4.56 -5.53 -25.09
C GLY A 207 -3.06 -5.44 -24.78
N ALA A 208 -2.38 -4.53 -25.47
CA ALA A 208 -0.98 -4.21 -25.22
C ALA A 208 -0.85 -3.18 -24.10
N VAL A 209 0.33 -3.12 -23.49
CA VAL A 209 0.64 -2.14 -22.44
C VAL A 209 0.65 -0.71 -23.00
N GLU A 210 1.02 -0.57 -24.27
CA GLU A 210 1.02 0.68 -25.05
C GLU A 210 -0.39 1.24 -25.27
N ASP A 211 -1.44 0.40 -25.18
CA ASP A 211 -2.83 0.83 -25.29
C ASP A 211 -3.35 1.53 -24.02
N SER A 212 -2.47 1.78 -23.04
CA SER A 212 -2.81 2.48 -21.80
C SER A 212 -3.08 3.96 -22.07
N LEU A 213 -4.05 4.54 -21.37
CA LEU A 213 -4.62 5.86 -21.66
C LEU A 213 -4.50 6.77 -20.44
N LEU A 214 -4.17 8.05 -20.67
CA LEU A 214 -4.39 9.12 -19.69
C LEU A 214 -5.68 9.86 -20.04
N ILE A 215 -6.60 9.91 -19.08
CA ILE A 215 -7.84 10.68 -19.20
C ILE A 215 -7.71 11.93 -18.33
N HIS A 216 -7.83 13.10 -18.96
CA HIS A 216 -7.89 14.40 -18.29
C HIS A 216 -9.30 14.61 -17.70
N GLY A 217 -9.54 13.92 -16.60
CA GLY A 217 -10.78 13.89 -15.85
C GLY A 217 -10.94 12.58 -15.10
N VAL A 218 -12.17 12.07 -15.00
CA VAL A 218 -12.46 10.88 -14.20
C VAL A 218 -13.02 9.79 -15.08
N ALA A 219 -12.50 8.58 -14.90
CA ALA A 219 -13.06 7.38 -15.51
C ALA A 219 -13.28 6.29 -14.46
N PHE A 220 -14.43 5.62 -14.55
CA PHE A 220 -14.71 4.45 -13.74
C PHE A 220 -15.45 3.40 -14.57
N LYS A 221 -15.27 2.15 -14.17
CA LYS A 221 -15.88 1.00 -14.82
C LYS A 221 -17.40 1.08 -14.72
N LYS A 222 -18.11 0.69 -15.78
CA LYS A 222 -19.56 0.51 -15.75
C LYS A 222 -19.94 -0.38 -14.56
N THR A 223 -20.77 0.16 -13.69
CA THR A 223 -21.30 -0.56 -12.54
C THR A 223 -22.46 -1.46 -12.96
N PHE A 224 -22.96 -2.28 -12.03
CA PHE A 224 -24.12 -3.12 -12.28
C PHE A 224 -25.30 -2.27 -12.78
N SER A 225 -25.89 -2.67 -13.91
CA SER A 225 -26.96 -1.95 -14.57
C SER A 225 -28.18 -2.86 -14.77
N TYR A 226 -29.37 -2.36 -14.43
CA TYR A 226 -30.63 -3.07 -14.63
C TYR A 226 -31.17 -2.92 -16.07
N ALA A 227 -32.31 -3.56 -16.34
CA ALA A 227 -33.02 -3.45 -17.62
C ALA A 227 -33.35 -1.98 -17.95
N GLY A 228 -33.26 -1.60 -19.23
CA GLY A 228 -33.43 -0.21 -19.70
C GLY A 228 -32.11 0.56 -19.86
N PHE A 229 -31.00 0.07 -19.29
CA PHE A 229 -29.72 0.77 -19.37
C PHE A 229 -29.19 0.97 -20.81
N GLU A 230 -29.37 -0.01 -21.70
CA GLU A 230 -28.90 0.10 -23.10
C GLU A 230 -29.70 1.12 -23.93
N GLN A 231 -30.90 1.52 -23.47
CA GLN A 231 -31.71 2.56 -24.12
C GLN A 231 -31.22 3.97 -23.78
N GLN A 232 -30.50 4.13 -22.66
CA GLN A 232 -29.94 5.42 -22.26
C GLN A 232 -28.84 5.85 -23.23
N ARG A 233 -28.88 7.12 -23.62
CA ARG A 233 -27.85 7.73 -24.45
C ARG A 233 -26.48 7.65 -23.76
N LYS A 234 -25.44 7.34 -24.53
CA LYS A 234 -24.07 7.09 -24.04
C LYS A 234 -23.11 8.26 -24.23
N LEU A 235 -23.54 9.32 -24.92
CA LEU A 235 -22.72 10.50 -25.21
C LEU A 235 -23.52 11.76 -24.90
N TYR A 236 -23.01 12.59 -23.99
CA TYR A 236 -23.56 13.91 -23.67
C TYR A 236 -22.49 15.00 -23.81
N LYS A 237 -22.90 16.17 -24.29
CA LYS A 237 -22.07 17.38 -24.33
C LYS A 237 -22.58 18.35 -23.27
N ASN A 238 -21.68 18.89 -22.46
CA ASN A 238 -22.02 19.79 -21.34
C ASN A 238 -23.15 19.28 -20.42
N PRO A 239 -23.12 18.01 -19.95
CA PRO A 239 -24.15 17.49 -19.07
C PRO A 239 -24.08 18.12 -17.67
N LYS A 240 -25.24 18.27 -17.04
CA LYS A 240 -25.36 18.51 -15.60
C LYS A 240 -25.33 17.18 -14.85
N ILE A 241 -24.50 17.09 -13.82
CA ILE A 241 -24.20 15.85 -13.10
C ILE A 241 -24.68 15.98 -11.66
N VAL A 242 -25.43 14.99 -11.18
CA VAL A 242 -25.83 14.85 -9.78
C VAL A 242 -25.10 13.66 -9.18
N CYS A 243 -24.52 13.84 -8.01
CA CYS A 243 -23.90 12.78 -7.22
C CYS A 243 -24.72 12.56 -5.94
N LEU A 244 -25.19 11.33 -5.74
CA LEU A 244 -26.07 10.95 -4.63
C LEU A 244 -25.41 9.93 -3.69
N ASN A 245 -25.85 9.98 -2.44
CA ASN A 245 -25.61 8.95 -1.43
C ASN A 245 -26.94 8.34 -0.96
N VAL A 246 -27.86 8.11 -1.90
CA VAL A 246 -29.23 7.62 -1.65
C VAL A 246 -29.55 6.45 -2.57
N GLU A 247 -30.30 5.48 -2.06
CA GLU A 247 -30.86 4.38 -2.84
C GLU A 247 -32.05 4.84 -3.67
N LEU A 248 -32.05 4.50 -4.95
CA LEU A 248 -33.18 4.70 -5.85
C LEU A 248 -33.82 3.36 -6.20
N GLU A 249 -34.14 2.58 -5.16
CA GLU A 249 -34.83 1.30 -5.26
C GLU A 249 -36.10 1.34 -4.39
N LEU A 250 -37.13 0.61 -4.82
CA LEU A 250 -38.32 0.38 -4.02
C LEU A 250 -37.98 -0.69 -2.97
N LYS A 251 -37.55 -0.23 -1.80
CA LYS A 251 -37.33 -1.06 -0.61
C LYS A 251 -38.14 -0.50 0.54
N ALA A 252 -38.52 -1.38 1.46
CA ALA A 252 -39.02 -0.97 2.76
C ALA A 252 -37.99 -0.06 3.44
N GLU A 253 -38.41 1.12 3.92
CA GLU A 253 -37.56 2.01 4.70
C GLU A 253 -37.20 1.35 6.04
N LYS A 254 -36.02 0.71 6.09
CA LYS A 254 -35.37 0.08 7.27
C LYS A 254 -36.12 -1.08 7.95
N ASP A 255 -35.34 -1.96 8.58
CA ASP A 255 -35.75 -3.22 9.24
C ASP A 255 -36.75 -3.12 10.41
N ASN A 256 -37.25 -1.92 10.76
CA ASN A 256 -38.10 -1.70 11.95
C ASN A 256 -39.45 -1.01 11.67
N ALA A 257 -39.84 -0.83 10.40
CA ALA A 257 -41.15 -0.27 10.05
C ALA A 257 -42.19 -1.38 9.88
N GLU A 258 -42.97 -1.66 10.93
CA GLU A 258 -44.16 -2.53 10.82
C GLU A 258 -45.36 -1.71 10.35
N VAL A 259 -45.82 -1.95 9.13
CA VAL A 259 -47.07 -1.38 8.64
C VAL A 259 -48.21 -2.32 9.03
N ARG A 260 -49.08 -1.89 9.96
CA ARG A 260 -50.27 -2.64 10.37
C ARG A 260 -51.45 -2.18 9.54
N VAL A 261 -52.07 -3.12 8.84
CA VAL A 261 -53.18 -2.88 7.92
C VAL A 261 -54.40 -3.61 8.45
N GLU A 262 -55.50 -2.91 8.69
CA GLU A 262 -56.75 -3.51 9.19
C GLU A 262 -57.75 -3.74 8.06
N GLU A 263 -57.70 -2.91 7.00
CA GLU A 263 -58.57 -3.01 5.82
C GLU A 263 -57.82 -3.28 4.52
N VAL A 264 -58.44 -4.01 3.58
CA VAL A 264 -57.85 -4.30 2.25
C VAL A 264 -57.65 -3.01 1.42
N SER A 265 -58.49 -2.00 1.62
CA SER A 265 -58.38 -0.66 1.01
C SER A 265 -57.08 0.05 1.40
N GLU A 266 -56.67 -0.06 2.65
CA GLU A 266 -55.45 0.54 3.19
C GLU A 266 -54.20 -0.09 2.59
N TYR A 267 -54.24 -1.41 2.31
CA TYR A 267 -53.14 -2.10 1.64
C TYR A 267 -52.84 -1.49 0.26
N GLN A 268 -53.88 -1.25 -0.55
CA GLN A 268 -53.70 -0.60 -1.86
C GLN A 268 -53.16 0.82 -1.72
N ALA A 269 -53.64 1.59 -0.73
CA ALA A 269 -53.17 2.94 -0.47
C ALA A 269 -51.67 2.98 -0.09
N ILE A 270 -51.17 1.96 0.61
CA ILE A 270 -49.75 1.81 0.95
C ILE A 270 -48.94 1.54 -0.32
N VAL A 271 -49.37 0.60 -1.15
CA VAL A 271 -48.70 0.29 -2.43
C VAL A 271 -48.65 1.55 -3.30
N ASP A 272 -49.77 2.26 -3.46
CA ASP A 272 -49.82 3.50 -4.24
C ASP A 272 -48.93 4.60 -3.64
N ALA A 273 -48.80 4.66 -2.32
CA ALA A 273 -47.92 5.59 -1.63
C ALA A 273 -46.43 5.27 -1.88
N GLU A 274 -46.03 4.00 -1.86
CA GLU A 274 -44.65 3.58 -2.17
C GLU A 274 -44.28 3.98 -3.60
N TRP A 275 -45.17 3.71 -4.57
CA TRP A 275 -45.00 4.14 -5.96
C TRP A 275 -44.91 5.66 -6.07
N ARG A 276 -45.77 6.40 -5.38
CA ARG A 276 -45.72 7.86 -5.39
C ARG A 276 -44.41 8.40 -4.84
N ILE A 277 -43.92 7.87 -3.71
CA ILE A 277 -42.66 8.32 -3.09
C ILE A 277 -41.47 8.11 -4.03
N ILE A 278 -41.39 6.96 -4.71
CA ILE A 278 -40.28 6.72 -5.64
C ILE A 278 -40.39 7.63 -6.87
N PHE A 279 -41.58 7.81 -7.45
CA PHE A 279 -41.76 8.71 -8.59
C PHE A 279 -41.48 10.16 -8.23
N GLU A 280 -41.90 10.64 -7.07
CA GLU A 280 -41.59 12.00 -6.58
C GLU A 280 -40.08 12.22 -6.47
N LYS A 281 -39.32 11.23 -5.98
CA LYS A 281 -37.84 11.30 -5.91
C LYS A 281 -37.23 11.38 -7.31
N LEU A 282 -37.72 10.57 -8.26
CA LEU A 282 -37.21 10.54 -9.63
C LEU A 282 -37.55 11.82 -10.40
N GLU A 283 -38.79 12.31 -10.25
CA GLU A 283 -39.25 13.55 -10.86
C GLU A 283 -38.48 14.76 -10.29
N ALA A 284 -38.24 14.80 -8.98
CA ALA A 284 -37.41 15.82 -8.35
C ALA A 284 -36.01 15.87 -8.98
N LEU A 285 -35.39 14.73 -9.28
CA LEU A 285 -34.08 14.66 -9.93
C LEU A 285 -34.15 15.15 -11.38
N VAL A 286 -35.14 14.74 -12.16
CA VAL A 286 -35.32 15.22 -13.55
C VAL A 286 -35.57 16.74 -13.58
N ASN A 287 -36.35 17.27 -12.63
CA ASN A 287 -36.64 18.69 -12.51
C ASN A 287 -35.42 19.56 -12.20
N THR A 288 -34.34 19.00 -11.64
CA THR A 288 -33.05 19.72 -11.50
C THR A 288 -32.39 20.00 -12.85
N GLY A 289 -32.81 19.31 -13.91
CA GLY A 289 -32.20 19.34 -15.23
C GLY A 289 -30.90 18.54 -15.34
N ALA A 290 -30.63 17.65 -14.39
CA ALA A 290 -29.49 16.74 -14.44
C ALA A 290 -29.64 15.73 -15.58
N LYS A 291 -28.56 15.52 -16.34
CA LYS A 291 -28.49 14.53 -17.42
C LYS A 291 -27.71 13.27 -17.02
N ILE A 292 -26.95 13.35 -15.94
CA ILE A 292 -26.18 12.23 -15.39
C ILE A 292 -26.47 12.15 -13.89
N VAL A 293 -26.96 11.01 -13.43
CA VAL A 293 -27.24 10.71 -12.02
C VAL A 293 -26.34 9.57 -11.56
N LEU A 294 -25.42 9.87 -10.66
CA LEU A 294 -24.52 8.90 -10.05
C LEU A 294 -24.94 8.67 -8.62
N SER A 295 -25.01 7.42 -8.17
CA SER A 295 -25.20 7.09 -6.76
C SER A 295 -24.16 6.11 -6.25
N LYS A 296 -23.69 6.35 -5.02
CA LYS A 296 -22.90 5.37 -4.27
C LYS A 296 -23.70 4.09 -4.00
N LEU A 297 -25.02 4.23 -3.84
CA LEU A 297 -25.92 3.13 -3.53
C LEU A 297 -26.62 2.62 -4.81
N PRO A 298 -27.32 1.47 -4.76
CA PRO A 298 -28.03 0.93 -5.92
C PRO A 298 -29.09 1.89 -6.51
N ILE A 299 -29.26 1.81 -7.83
CA ILE A 299 -30.35 2.44 -8.59
C ILE A 299 -31.13 1.31 -9.24
N GLY A 300 -32.42 1.19 -8.94
CA GLY A 300 -33.27 0.08 -9.36
C GLY A 300 -33.62 0.09 -10.84
N ASP A 301 -34.31 -0.97 -11.26
CA ASP A 301 -34.86 -1.15 -12.61
C ASP A 301 -35.89 -0.08 -12.97
N LEU A 302 -36.85 0.19 -12.07
CA LEU A 302 -37.86 1.24 -12.25
C LEU A 302 -37.21 2.61 -12.50
N ALA A 303 -36.24 2.97 -11.65
CA ALA A 303 -35.50 4.23 -11.79
C ALA A 303 -34.71 4.28 -13.10
N THR A 304 -34.08 3.17 -13.49
CA THR A 304 -33.30 3.06 -14.73
C THR A 304 -34.19 3.27 -15.97
N GLN A 305 -35.39 2.69 -15.99
CA GLN A 305 -36.36 2.84 -17.07
C GLN A 305 -36.90 4.27 -17.12
N TYR A 306 -37.31 4.83 -15.98
CA TYR A 306 -37.81 6.21 -15.91
C TYR A 306 -36.77 7.22 -16.41
N PHE A 307 -35.50 7.05 -16.04
CA PHE A 307 -34.41 7.88 -16.56
C PHE A 307 -34.13 7.67 -18.04
N ALA A 308 -34.31 6.46 -18.57
CA ALA A 308 -34.17 6.20 -20.00
C ALA A 308 -35.22 6.97 -20.83
N ASP A 309 -36.47 6.99 -20.37
CA ASP A 309 -37.56 7.72 -21.03
C ASP A 309 -37.33 9.25 -21.04
N HIS A 310 -36.59 9.77 -20.06
CA HIS A 310 -36.30 11.20 -19.90
C HIS A 310 -34.92 11.62 -20.43
N ASP A 311 -34.21 10.74 -21.16
CA ASP A 311 -32.85 10.98 -21.67
C ASP A 311 -31.90 11.42 -20.54
N VAL A 312 -31.87 10.63 -19.46
CA VAL A 312 -30.97 10.76 -18.31
C VAL A 312 -30.16 9.47 -18.17
N PHE A 313 -28.84 9.61 -18.06
CA PHE A 313 -27.96 8.50 -17.75
C PHE A 313 -27.87 8.27 -16.25
N CYS A 314 -27.94 7.02 -15.80
CA CYS A 314 -27.77 6.69 -14.39
C CYS A 314 -26.76 5.56 -14.16
N ALA A 315 -25.97 5.68 -13.08
CA ALA A 315 -25.11 4.61 -12.59
C ALA A 315 -25.18 4.52 -11.06
N GLY A 316 -25.62 3.38 -10.55
CA GLY A 316 -25.64 3.06 -9.12
C GLY A 316 -24.41 2.26 -8.69
N ARG A 317 -24.21 2.07 -7.39
CA ARG A 317 -23.07 1.32 -6.80
C ARG A 317 -21.70 1.85 -7.24
N VAL A 318 -21.58 3.16 -7.43
CA VAL A 318 -20.29 3.80 -7.75
C VAL A 318 -19.41 3.73 -6.51
N ALA A 319 -18.14 3.32 -6.67
CA ALA A 319 -17.19 3.27 -5.58
C ALA A 319 -17.03 4.66 -4.94
N SER A 320 -16.93 4.72 -3.61
CA SER A 320 -16.85 5.99 -2.88
C SER A 320 -15.69 6.87 -3.38
N ASP A 321 -14.53 6.26 -3.63
CA ASP A 321 -13.35 6.97 -4.11
C ASP A 321 -13.54 7.55 -5.51
N ASP A 322 -14.23 6.80 -6.39
CA ASP A 322 -14.54 7.27 -7.74
C ASP A 322 -15.55 8.41 -7.70
N LEU A 323 -16.59 8.30 -6.87
CA LEU A 323 -17.59 9.37 -6.71
C LEU A 323 -16.95 10.65 -6.15
N ASN A 324 -16.06 10.54 -5.16
CA ASN A 324 -15.31 11.66 -4.62
C ASN A 324 -14.43 12.33 -5.69
N ARG A 325 -13.75 11.54 -6.53
CA ARG A 325 -12.98 12.09 -7.67
C ARG A 325 -13.87 12.79 -8.68
N VAL A 326 -15.03 12.21 -9.02
CA VAL A 326 -16.00 12.85 -9.92
C VAL A 326 -16.38 14.21 -9.37
N VAL A 327 -16.82 14.28 -8.12
CA VAL A 327 -17.25 15.51 -7.42
C VAL A 327 -16.17 16.59 -7.48
N MET A 328 -14.91 16.22 -7.17
CA MET A 328 -13.76 17.12 -7.25
C MET A 328 -13.52 17.63 -8.68
N ALA A 329 -13.63 16.76 -9.69
CA ALA A 329 -13.38 17.13 -11.07
C ALA A 329 -14.49 18.04 -11.65
N VAL A 330 -15.76 17.70 -11.40
CA VAL A 330 -16.92 18.38 -12.01
C VAL A 330 -17.38 19.62 -11.23
N GLY A 331 -16.87 19.81 -10.01
CA GLY A 331 -17.22 20.94 -9.13
C GLY A 331 -18.60 20.81 -8.47
N GLY A 332 -19.07 19.58 -8.26
CA GLY A 332 -20.37 19.29 -7.63
C GLY A 332 -20.26 19.03 -6.12
N SER A 333 -21.34 18.49 -5.54
CA SER A 333 -21.33 17.97 -4.16
C SER A 333 -22.16 16.69 -4.05
N ILE A 334 -21.80 15.81 -3.12
CA ILE A 334 -22.57 14.59 -2.87
C ILE A 334 -23.80 14.94 -2.02
N GLN A 335 -24.98 14.57 -2.52
CA GLN A 335 -26.26 14.85 -1.85
C GLN A 335 -26.85 13.57 -1.26
N SER A 336 -27.24 13.65 0.01
CA SER A 336 -27.92 12.56 0.73
C SER A 336 -29.45 12.64 0.64
N THR A 337 -29.99 13.55 -0.17
CA THR A 337 -31.43 13.69 -0.41
C THR A 337 -31.68 13.96 -1.90
N CYS A 338 -32.85 13.53 -2.40
CA CYS A 338 -33.26 13.79 -3.80
C CYS A 338 -33.98 15.13 -3.97
N PHE A 339 -34.43 15.72 -2.86
CA PHE A 339 -35.19 16.96 -2.83
C PHE A 339 -34.28 18.16 -2.56
N ASN A 340 -34.73 19.36 -2.97
CA ASN A 340 -34.03 20.62 -2.73
C ASN A 340 -32.58 20.67 -3.26
N ILE A 341 -32.31 19.94 -4.36
CA ILE A 341 -31.00 20.00 -5.02
C ILE A 341 -30.89 21.32 -5.78
N GLN A 342 -30.04 22.19 -5.28
CA GLN A 342 -29.79 23.50 -5.86
C GLN A 342 -28.77 23.42 -7.02
N PRO A 343 -28.77 24.39 -7.94
CA PRO A 343 -27.85 24.40 -9.09
C PRO A 343 -26.36 24.35 -8.72
N HIS A 344 -25.96 24.87 -7.55
CA HIS A 344 -24.56 24.83 -7.07
C HIS A 344 -24.13 23.45 -6.57
N HIS A 345 -25.07 22.52 -6.33
CA HIS A 345 -24.75 21.14 -6.02
C HIS A 345 -24.43 20.32 -7.28
N LEU A 346 -24.84 20.81 -8.46
CA LEU A 346 -24.69 20.13 -9.73
C LEU A 346 -23.28 20.34 -10.29
N GLY A 347 -22.68 19.25 -10.74
CA GLY A 347 -21.44 19.25 -11.48
C GLY A 347 -21.65 19.52 -12.98
N THR A 348 -20.57 19.90 -13.67
CA THR A 348 -20.55 20.02 -15.14
C THR A 348 -19.24 19.48 -15.70
N CYS A 349 -19.28 18.88 -16.88
CA CYS A 349 -18.08 18.51 -17.66
C CYS A 349 -18.29 18.86 -19.14
N SER A 350 -17.21 18.95 -19.93
CA SER A 350 -17.32 19.27 -21.36
C SER A 350 -17.98 18.12 -22.14
N SER A 351 -17.55 16.89 -21.85
CA SER A 351 -18.08 15.68 -22.47
C SER A 351 -18.19 14.54 -21.47
N PHE A 352 -19.23 13.73 -21.66
CA PHE A 352 -19.38 12.43 -21.03
C PHE A 352 -19.57 11.38 -22.11
N GLU A 353 -18.82 10.29 -22.03
CA GLU A 353 -18.90 9.17 -22.95
C GLU A 353 -18.80 7.84 -22.20
N GLU A 354 -19.70 6.90 -22.49
CA GLU A 354 -19.49 5.48 -22.16
C GLU A 354 -18.75 4.83 -23.33
N ARG A 355 -17.45 4.52 -23.14
CA ARG A 355 -16.60 3.90 -24.16
C ARG A 355 -16.27 2.46 -23.76
N GLN A 356 -16.27 1.55 -24.73
CA GLN A 356 -15.76 0.20 -24.52
C GLN A 356 -14.23 0.19 -24.61
N ILE A 357 -13.57 -0.25 -23.54
CA ILE A 357 -12.13 -0.39 -23.43
C ILE A 357 -11.84 -1.85 -23.11
N GLY A 358 -11.44 -2.61 -24.12
CA GLY A 358 -11.23 -4.06 -23.99
C GLY A 358 -12.55 -4.80 -23.80
N GLY A 359 -12.62 -5.66 -22.78
CA GLY A 359 -13.84 -6.40 -22.44
C GLY A 359 -14.85 -5.60 -21.61
N GLU A 360 -14.52 -4.39 -21.18
CA GLU A 360 -15.31 -3.64 -20.20
C GLU A 360 -15.72 -2.27 -20.75
N ARG A 361 -16.85 -1.74 -20.27
CA ARG A 361 -17.28 -0.37 -20.58
C ARG A 361 -16.87 0.59 -19.46
N PHE A 362 -16.41 1.77 -19.83
CA PHE A 362 -15.99 2.81 -18.92
C PHE A 362 -16.81 4.08 -19.14
N ASN A 363 -17.25 4.67 -18.04
CA ASN A 363 -17.86 5.98 -18.01
C ASN A 363 -16.75 7.02 -17.88
N ILE A 364 -16.59 7.88 -18.88
CA ILE A 364 -15.48 8.82 -19.00
C ILE A 364 -16.03 10.24 -18.96
N PHE A 365 -15.50 11.05 -18.04
CA PHE A 365 -15.78 12.47 -17.90
C PHE A 365 -14.54 13.25 -18.32
N GLU A 366 -14.66 14.05 -19.38
CA GLU A 366 -13.56 14.83 -19.95
C GLU A 366 -13.87 16.34 -19.94
N GLY A 367 -12.81 17.14 -19.87
CA GLY A 367 -12.87 18.59 -19.91
C GLY A 367 -13.68 19.17 -18.75
N CYS A 368 -13.39 18.74 -17.52
CA CYS A 368 -14.08 19.26 -16.35
C CYS A 368 -13.47 20.61 -15.93
N PRO A 369 -14.27 21.66 -15.66
CA PRO A 369 -13.75 22.98 -15.28
C PRO A 369 -12.93 22.98 -13.98
N GLY A 370 -13.26 22.06 -13.06
CA GLY A 370 -12.54 21.83 -11.81
C GLY A 370 -11.54 20.69 -11.87
N ALA A 371 -11.12 20.22 -13.05
CA ALA A 371 -10.28 19.04 -13.24
C ALA A 371 -8.90 19.17 -12.56
N LYS A 372 -8.88 18.87 -11.26
CA LYS A 372 -7.70 18.58 -10.44
C LYS A 372 -7.46 17.07 -10.31
N SER A 373 -8.17 16.26 -11.08
CA SER A 373 -8.16 14.81 -11.02
C SER A 373 -7.99 14.24 -12.42
N CYS A 374 -7.20 13.19 -12.53
CA CYS A 374 -6.96 12.45 -13.76
C CYS A 374 -7.13 10.95 -13.50
N THR A 375 -7.43 10.20 -14.55
CA THR A 375 -7.50 8.74 -14.48
C THR A 375 -6.58 8.11 -15.49
N ILE A 376 -5.72 7.22 -15.04
CA ILE A 376 -4.87 6.37 -15.87
C ILE A 376 -5.57 5.03 -16.04
N ILE A 377 -5.83 4.63 -17.28
CA ILE A 377 -6.35 3.30 -17.61
C ILE A 377 -5.19 2.45 -18.11
N LEU A 378 -4.86 1.41 -17.35
CA LEU A 378 -3.80 0.46 -17.65
C LEU A 378 -4.35 -0.76 -18.38
N ARG A 379 -3.67 -1.11 -19.47
CA ARG A 379 -3.92 -2.31 -20.27
C ARG A 379 -2.77 -3.30 -20.09
N GLY A 380 -3.06 -4.59 -20.25
CA GLY A 380 -2.03 -5.62 -20.20
C GLY A 380 -2.59 -7.03 -20.37
N GLY A 381 -1.73 -7.94 -20.82
CA GLY A 381 -2.13 -9.33 -21.10
C GLY A 381 -2.40 -10.19 -19.87
N ALA A 382 -1.75 -9.90 -18.74
CA ALA A 382 -1.88 -10.65 -17.50
C ALA A 382 -2.17 -9.73 -16.31
N GLU A 383 -3.01 -10.18 -15.37
CA GLU A 383 -3.41 -9.40 -14.19
C GLU A 383 -2.22 -9.06 -13.30
N GLN A 384 -1.32 -10.03 -13.09
CA GLN A 384 -0.11 -9.85 -12.28
C GLN A 384 0.81 -8.79 -12.88
N PHE A 385 0.91 -8.75 -14.21
CA PHE A 385 1.68 -7.75 -14.93
C PHE A 385 1.08 -6.35 -14.75
N ILE A 386 -0.24 -6.20 -14.93
CA ILE A 386 -0.91 -4.90 -14.72
C ILE A 386 -0.76 -4.44 -13.27
N ALA A 387 -0.85 -5.35 -12.30
CA ALA A 387 -0.66 -5.02 -10.89
C ALA A 387 0.78 -4.56 -10.58
N GLU A 388 1.79 -5.06 -11.29
CA GLU A 388 3.16 -4.55 -11.19
C GLU A 388 3.33 -3.19 -11.88
N VAL A 389 2.69 -2.98 -13.03
CA VAL A 389 2.68 -1.69 -13.73
C VAL A 389 2.04 -0.61 -12.86
N GLU A 390 0.91 -0.92 -12.21
CA GLU A 390 0.23 0.00 -11.27
C GLU A 390 1.17 0.44 -10.15
N ARG A 391 1.87 -0.50 -9.51
CA ARG A 391 2.86 -0.20 -8.46
C ARG A 391 4.03 0.61 -9.00
N SER A 392 4.57 0.20 -10.14
CA SER A 392 5.67 0.92 -10.81
C SER A 392 5.34 2.38 -11.11
N LEU A 393 4.10 2.64 -11.54
CA LEU A 393 3.60 3.97 -11.81
C LEU A 393 3.32 4.76 -10.53
N HIS A 394 2.82 4.11 -9.49
CA HIS A 394 2.61 4.74 -8.20
C HIS A 394 3.92 5.32 -7.65
N ASP A 395 4.99 4.54 -7.67
CA ASP A 395 6.33 4.96 -7.24
C ASP A 395 6.83 6.15 -8.09
N ALA A 396 6.66 6.09 -9.42
CA ALA A 396 7.05 7.16 -10.32
C ALA A 396 6.24 8.46 -10.05
N ILE A 397 4.93 8.34 -9.80
CA ILE A 397 4.06 9.45 -9.39
C ILE A 397 4.59 10.08 -8.11
N MET A 398 4.99 9.26 -7.13
CA MET A 398 5.54 9.75 -5.86
C MET A 398 6.87 10.47 -6.06
N VAL A 399 7.80 9.92 -6.85
CA VAL A 399 9.08 10.56 -7.17
C VAL A 399 8.87 11.91 -7.85
N VAL A 400 8.00 11.99 -8.87
CA VAL A 400 7.69 13.24 -9.57
C VAL A 400 7.04 14.25 -8.62
N ARG A 401 6.07 13.83 -7.81
CA ARG A 401 5.42 14.68 -6.79
C ARG A 401 6.43 15.24 -5.79
N ARG A 402 7.38 14.42 -5.33
CA ARG A 402 8.44 14.85 -4.40
C ARG A 402 9.42 15.80 -5.06
N THR A 403 9.75 15.59 -6.33
CA THR A 403 10.61 16.49 -7.13
C THR A 403 9.96 17.88 -7.32
N ILE A 404 8.63 17.93 -7.47
CA ILE A 404 7.91 19.21 -7.57
C ILE A 404 7.96 19.98 -6.23
N LYS A 405 7.78 19.27 -5.11
CA LYS A 405 7.85 19.86 -3.76
C LYS A 405 9.28 20.31 -3.41
N ASN A 406 10.25 19.41 -3.62
CA ASN A 406 11.67 19.62 -3.35
C ASN A 406 12.45 19.55 -4.66
N SER A 407 12.89 20.69 -5.17
CA SER A 407 13.57 20.79 -6.46
C SER A 407 15.06 20.44 -6.42
N SER A 408 15.51 19.75 -5.37
CA SER A 408 16.88 19.29 -5.23
C SER A 408 17.05 17.87 -5.78
N ILE A 409 17.96 17.71 -6.73
CA ILE A 409 18.32 16.44 -7.35
C ILE A 409 19.77 16.07 -7.10
N VAL A 410 20.06 14.78 -7.15
CA VAL A 410 21.41 14.20 -7.08
C VAL A 410 21.55 13.12 -8.15
N ALA A 411 22.78 12.84 -8.58
CA ALA A 411 23.01 11.71 -9.48
C ALA A 411 22.80 10.38 -8.74
N GLY A 412 22.08 9.47 -9.40
CA GLY A 412 21.81 8.13 -8.88
C GLY A 412 22.89 7.11 -9.21
N GLY A 413 22.52 5.82 -9.23
CA GLY A 413 23.42 4.72 -9.62
C GLY A 413 24.65 4.56 -8.71
N GLY A 414 24.53 4.92 -7.43
CA GLY A 414 25.62 4.79 -6.45
C GLY A 414 26.58 5.97 -6.39
N ALA A 415 26.46 6.98 -7.26
CA ALA A 415 27.36 8.14 -7.28
C ALA A 415 27.29 8.94 -5.97
N CYS A 416 26.06 9.25 -5.53
CA CYS A 416 25.81 9.95 -4.27
C CYS A 416 26.39 9.20 -3.06
N GLU A 417 26.17 7.88 -2.99
CA GLU A 417 26.68 7.03 -1.93
C GLU A 417 28.22 6.96 -1.92
N MET A 418 28.86 6.94 -3.09
CA MET A 418 30.32 6.96 -3.23
C MET A 418 30.93 8.29 -2.78
N GLU A 419 30.33 9.43 -3.13
CA GLU A 419 30.83 10.74 -2.70
C GLU A 419 30.68 10.93 -1.20
N VAL A 420 29.54 10.52 -0.62
CA VAL A 420 29.34 10.54 0.84
C VAL A 420 30.34 9.60 1.54
N SER A 421 30.60 8.41 0.97
CA SER A 421 31.59 7.48 1.49
C SER A 421 32.99 8.09 1.53
N LYS A 422 33.42 8.76 0.45
CA LYS A 422 34.70 9.49 0.41
C LYS A 422 34.77 10.56 1.50
N TYR A 423 33.75 11.40 1.60
CA TYR A 423 33.71 12.48 2.61
C TYR A 423 33.82 11.92 4.03
N LEU A 424 33.07 10.88 4.36
CA LEU A 424 33.13 10.23 5.68
C LEU A 424 34.49 9.58 5.94
N ARG A 425 35.13 9.00 4.92
CA ARG A 425 36.50 8.45 5.03
C ARG A 425 37.51 9.54 5.37
N GLU A 426 37.46 10.68 4.70
CA GLU A 426 38.34 11.82 4.96
C GLU A 426 38.08 12.39 6.35
N TYR A 427 36.82 12.58 6.72
CA TYR A 427 36.43 13.05 8.04
C TYR A 427 36.88 12.09 9.15
N SER A 428 36.80 10.78 8.95
CA SER A 428 37.24 9.80 9.96
C SER A 428 38.72 9.94 10.31
N ARG A 429 39.59 10.34 9.37
CA ARG A 429 41.03 10.60 9.62
C ARG A 429 41.27 11.78 10.56
N THR A 430 40.31 12.70 10.68
CA THR A 430 40.39 13.86 11.59
C THR A 430 40.01 13.51 13.03
N ILE A 431 39.34 12.38 13.24
CA ILE A 431 38.85 11.93 14.54
C ILE A 431 39.87 10.97 15.15
N VAL A 432 40.06 11.11 16.47
CA VAL A 432 40.89 10.19 17.26
C VAL A 432 39.98 9.26 18.07
N GLY A 433 40.37 7.98 18.16
CA GLY A 433 39.72 6.98 19.02
C GLY A 433 38.72 6.08 18.31
N LYS A 434 37.90 5.34 19.08
CA LYS A 434 37.00 4.29 18.55
C LYS A 434 36.00 4.80 17.49
N GLN A 435 35.61 6.07 17.59
CA GLN A 435 34.68 6.73 16.66
C GLN A 435 35.23 6.81 15.23
N GLN A 436 36.55 6.86 15.06
CA GLN A 436 37.20 6.83 13.75
C GLN A 436 36.81 5.57 12.97
N PHE A 437 36.94 4.39 13.60
CA PHE A 437 36.65 3.11 12.97
C PHE A 437 35.17 2.93 12.65
N ILE A 438 34.29 3.41 13.53
CA ILE A 438 32.82 3.31 13.34
C ILE A 438 32.35 4.20 12.18
N ILE A 439 32.91 5.41 12.05
CA ILE A 439 32.58 6.28 10.90
C ILE A 439 33.14 5.69 9.60
N LEU A 440 34.34 5.09 9.66
CA LEU A 440 34.93 4.41 8.52
C LEU A 440 34.09 3.20 8.07
N SER A 441 33.53 2.45 9.02
CA SER A 441 32.66 1.30 8.72
C SER A 441 31.33 1.75 8.12
N PHE A 442 30.75 2.86 8.61
CA PHE A 442 29.58 3.49 8.00
C PHE A 442 29.86 3.89 6.54
N ALA A 443 31.01 4.52 6.28
CA ALA A 443 31.42 4.89 4.93
C ALA A 443 31.56 3.67 4.01
N LYS A 444 32.09 2.55 4.52
CA LYS A 444 32.20 1.29 3.78
C LYS A 444 30.84 0.64 3.52
N ALA A 445 29.90 0.76 4.46
CA ALA A 445 28.55 0.23 4.30
C ALA A 445 27.79 0.90 3.15
N LEU A 446 27.99 2.20 2.92
CA LEU A 446 27.37 2.94 1.81
C LEU A 446 27.72 2.37 0.42
N GLU A 447 28.91 1.76 0.29
CA GLU A 447 29.35 1.16 -0.98
C GLU A 447 28.57 -0.12 -1.34
N VAL A 448 27.66 -0.61 -0.49
CA VAL A 448 26.80 -1.77 -0.80
C VAL A 448 25.87 -1.51 -1.98
N ILE A 449 25.40 -0.27 -2.16
CA ILE A 449 24.50 0.09 -3.25
C ILE A 449 25.20 -0.07 -4.61
N PRO A 450 26.31 0.64 -4.90
CA PRO A 450 27.02 0.44 -6.17
C PRO A 450 27.54 -1.00 -6.34
N ARG A 451 27.95 -1.68 -5.25
CA ARG A 451 28.35 -3.09 -5.31
C ARG A 451 27.22 -3.98 -5.82
N GLN A 452 26.05 -3.88 -5.19
CA GLN A 452 24.90 -4.71 -5.53
C GLN A 452 24.34 -4.38 -6.93
N LEU A 453 24.41 -3.12 -7.36
CA LEU A 453 24.09 -2.73 -8.73
C LEU A 453 24.98 -3.46 -9.75
N CYS A 454 26.28 -3.56 -9.48
CA CYS A 454 27.21 -4.29 -10.34
C CYS A 454 26.92 -5.79 -10.34
N ASP A 455 26.73 -6.37 -9.14
CA ASP A 455 26.47 -7.80 -8.99
C ASP A 455 25.18 -8.22 -9.74
N ASN A 456 24.11 -7.41 -9.65
CA ASN A 456 22.85 -7.67 -10.35
C ASN A 456 22.96 -7.43 -11.87
N ALA A 457 23.86 -6.55 -12.30
CA ALA A 457 24.16 -6.34 -13.72
C ALA A 457 25.13 -7.39 -14.31
N GLY A 458 25.70 -8.29 -13.49
CA GLY A 458 26.72 -9.24 -13.92
C GLY A 458 28.09 -8.62 -14.20
N LEU A 459 28.33 -7.40 -13.71
CA LEU A 459 29.60 -6.68 -13.85
C LEU A 459 30.55 -7.04 -12.70
N ASP A 460 31.86 -6.91 -12.92
CA ASP A 460 32.84 -7.09 -11.82
C ASP A 460 32.77 -5.93 -10.83
N SER A 461 32.12 -6.18 -9.70
CA SER A 461 31.94 -5.19 -8.64
C SER A 461 33.26 -4.75 -7.99
N THR A 462 34.32 -5.56 -8.04
CA THR A 462 35.62 -5.22 -7.44
C THR A 462 36.34 -4.17 -8.27
N ASP A 463 36.40 -4.38 -9.58
CA ASP A 463 37.07 -3.47 -10.52
C ASP A 463 36.30 -2.14 -10.61
N ILE A 464 34.97 -2.20 -10.72
CA ILE A 464 34.12 -1.01 -10.81
C ILE A 464 34.21 -0.16 -9.53
N LEU A 465 34.12 -0.77 -8.34
CA LEU A 465 34.27 0.00 -7.08
C LEU A 465 35.65 0.62 -6.94
N SER A 466 36.70 -0.07 -7.39
CA SER A 466 38.07 0.46 -7.37
C SER A 466 38.21 1.67 -8.28
N ASN A 467 37.63 1.60 -9.48
CA ASN A 467 37.58 2.71 -10.44
C ASN A 467 36.75 3.89 -9.91
N LEU A 468 35.57 3.64 -9.33
CA LEU A 468 34.72 4.67 -8.72
C LEU A 468 35.48 5.41 -7.60
N ARG A 469 36.13 4.68 -6.69
CA ARG A 469 36.95 5.29 -5.64
C ARG A 469 38.05 6.19 -6.19
N MET A 470 38.69 5.78 -7.29
CA MET A 470 39.71 6.59 -7.97
C MET A 470 39.13 7.89 -8.55
N LEU A 471 37.98 7.83 -9.25
CA LEU A 471 37.36 9.00 -9.88
C LEU A 471 36.84 10.00 -8.83
N HIS A 472 36.15 9.52 -7.81
CA HIS A 472 35.72 10.37 -6.70
C HIS A 472 36.90 11.00 -5.95
N ALA A 473 38.02 10.27 -5.80
CA ALA A 473 39.25 10.83 -5.22
C ALA A 473 39.86 11.94 -6.10
N ARG A 474 39.66 11.90 -7.43
CA ARG A 474 40.06 12.95 -8.37
C ARG A 474 39.11 14.15 -8.42
N GLY A 475 37.95 14.05 -7.77
CA GLY A 475 36.96 15.13 -7.67
C GLY A 475 35.74 14.95 -8.58
N GLU A 476 35.58 13.82 -9.26
CA GLU A 476 34.39 13.52 -10.05
C GLU A 476 33.25 13.04 -9.14
N ILE A 477 32.41 13.97 -8.70
CA ILE A 477 31.34 13.71 -7.72
C ILE A 477 30.14 12.92 -8.27
N TRP A 478 29.96 12.92 -9.59
CA TRP A 478 28.82 12.29 -10.26
C TRP A 478 29.17 10.99 -10.99
N ALA A 479 30.40 10.49 -10.81
CA ALA A 479 30.80 9.19 -11.31
C ALA A 479 29.97 8.10 -10.61
N GLY A 480 29.21 7.32 -11.37
CA GLY A 480 28.38 6.25 -10.84
C GLY A 480 28.40 5.02 -11.73
N VAL A 481 27.69 3.98 -11.30
CA VAL A 481 27.50 2.79 -12.12
C VAL A 481 26.41 3.09 -13.14
N SER A 482 26.73 2.92 -14.41
CA SER A 482 25.76 2.94 -15.50
C SER A 482 25.63 1.57 -16.12
N VAL A 483 24.39 1.08 -16.13
CA VAL A 483 24.02 -0.18 -16.79
C VAL A 483 24.07 -0.03 -18.31
N LYS A 484 23.87 1.20 -18.84
CA LYS A 484 23.88 1.44 -20.30
C LYS A 484 25.29 1.39 -20.86
N SER A 485 26.27 1.92 -20.11
CA SER A 485 27.67 1.92 -20.51
C SER A 485 28.44 0.69 -20.03
N GLU A 486 27.78 -0.26 -19.35
CA GLU A 486 28.38 -1.46 -18.74
C GLU A 486 29.62 -1.14 -17.88
N GLY A 487 29.56 -0.06 -17.11
CA GLY A 487 30.74 0.42 -16.37
C GLY A 487 30.50 1.69 -15.57
N VAL A 488 31.54 2.52 -15.48
CA VAL A 488 31.49 3.80 -14.76
C VAL A 488 31.26 4.95 -15.74
N ALA A 489 30.30 5.80 -15.44
CA ALA A 489 29.97 6.99 -16.23
C ALA A 489 29.59 8.17 -15.33
N ASP A 490 29.52 9.37 -15.90
CA ASP A 490 28.93 10.52 -15.22
C ASP A 490 27.39 10.40 -15.28
N ASN A 491 26.81 9.93 -14.18
CA ASN A 491 25.38 9.68 -14.08
C ASN A 491 24.54 10.96 -14.16
N PHE A 492 25.14 12.13 -13.88
CA PHE A 492 24.45 13.40 -14.04
C PHE A 492 24.30 13.75 -15.53
N GLN A 493 25.33 13.50 -16.34
CA GLN A 493 25.29 13.68 -17.79
C GLN A 493 24.40 12.64 -18.50
N GLU A 494 24.31 11.43 -17.96
CA GLU A 494 23.39 10.39 -18.46
C GLU A 494 21.92 10.59 -18.04
N PHE A 495 21.62 11.67 -17.32
CA PHE A 495 20.28 12.00 -16.81
C PHE A 495 19.70 10.96 -15.84
N ILE A 496 20.56 10.26 -15.09
CA ILE A 496 20.17 9.31 -14.04
C ILE A 496 20.03 10.12 -12.74
N TRP A 497 18.85 10.69 -12.54
CA TRP A 497 18.61 11.67 -11.47
C TRP A 497 17.59 11.16 -10.47
N GLU A 498 17.90 11.37 -9.19
CA GLU A 498 17.03 11.02 -8.07
C GLU A 498 16.83 12.25 -7.18
N PRO A 499 15.63 12.44 -6.59
CA PRO A 499 15.41 13.48 -5.60
C PRO A 499 16.36 13.32 -4.41
N GLY A 500 16.99 14.40 -3.97
CA GLY A 500 17.88 14.39 -2.79
C GLY A 500 17.16 13.93 -1.51
N SER A 501 15.84 14.14 -1.44
CA SER A 501 15.01 13.65 -0.34
C SER A 501 14.96 12.12 -0.24
N VAL A 502 15.02 11.40 -1.37
CA VAL A 502 15.04 9.92 -1.37
C VAL A 502 16.28 9.42 -0.63
N LYS A 503 17.45 9.95 -0.98
CA LYS A 503 18.74 9.57 -0.37
C LYS A 503 18.84 9.97 1.09
N THR A 504 18.38 11.18 1.40
CA THR A 504 18.35 11.69 2.77
C THR A 504 17.50 10.80 3.67
N ASN A 505 16.27 10.47 3.22
CA ASN A 505 15.40 9.60 4.00
C ASN A 505 15.97 8.20 4.11
N ALA A 506 16.51 7.67 3.01
CA ALA A 506 17.03 6.31 3.00
C ALA A 506 18.16 6.10 4.02
N ILE A 507 19.11 7.03 4.11
CA ILE A 507 20.22 6.95 5.08
C ILE A 507 19.71 7.15 6.52
N LEU A 508 18.77 8.07 6.74
CA LEU A 508 18.17 8.31 8.05
C LEU A 508 17.44 7.07 8.56
N SER A 509 16.49 6.56 7.77
CA SER A 509 15.68 5.39 8.10
C SER A 509 16.54 4.13 8.27
N ALA A 510 17.54 3.91 7.41
CA ALA A 510 18.46 2.78 7.55
C ALA A 510 19.31 2.86 8.83
N THR A 511 19.77 4.06 9.19
CA THR A 511 20.53 4.28 10.42
C THR A 511 19.65 4.06 11.65
N GLU A 512 18.41 4.56 11.63
CA GLU A 512 17.45 4.35 12.70
C GLU A 512 17.19 2.87 12.92
N ALA A 513 16.91 2.11 11.83
CA ALA A 513 16.78 0.66 11.83
C ALA A 513 17.94 -0.03 12.56
N ALA A 514 19.16 0.28 12.11
CA ALA A 514 20.37 -0.37 12.61
C ALA A 514 20.58 -0.03 14.09
N THR A 515 20.39 1.23 14.50
CA THR A 515 20.54 1.63 15.90
C THR A 515 19.47 1.03 16.80
N LEU A 516 18.23 0.87 16.32
CA LEU A 516 17.16 0.21 17.07
C LEU A 516 17.51 -1.26 17.31
N ILE A 517 17.92 -1.98 16.28
CA ILE A 517 18.30 -3.40 16.40
C ILE A 517 19.52 -3.58 17.32
N LEU A 518 20.51 -2.70 17.22
CA LEU A 518 21.70 -2.72 18.10
C LEU A 518 21.38 -2.40 19.57
N SER A 519 20.26 -1.72 19.84
CA SER A 519 19.84 -1.37 21.20
C SER A 519 19.11 -2.51 21.93
N VAL A 520 18.73 -3.57 21.22
CA VAL A 520 18.00 -4.72 21.78
C VAL A 520 18.98 -5.82 22.19
N ASP A 521 19.29 -5.91 23.48
CA ASP A 521 20.20 -6.90 24.05
C ASP A 521 19.49 -8.16 24.58
N GLU A 522 18.19 -8.08 24.86
CA GLU A 522 17.36 -9.20 25.32
C GLU A 522 16.09 -9.31 24.48
N THR A 523 15.63 -10.54 24.19
CA THR A 523 14.37 -10.78 23.50
C THR A 523 13.57 -11.84 24.23
N ILE A 524 12.46 -11.40 24.83
CA ILE A 524 11.55 -12.24 25.59
C ILE A 524 10.34 -12.56 24.71
N LYS A 525 10.11 -13.84 24.42
CA LYS A 525 8.93 -14.29 23.68
C LYS A 525 8.00 -15.08 24.62
N ASN A 526 6.86 -14.49 24.90
CA ASN A 526 5.78 -15.16 25.61
C ASN A 526 5.01 -16.03 24.63
N GLU A 527 4.97 -17.35 24.85
CA GLU A 527 4.01 -18.19 24.14
C GLU A 527 2.60 -17.83 24.62
N PRO A 528 1.62 -17.72 23.71
CA PRO A 528 0.24 -17.61 24.12
C PRO A 528 -0.07 -18.82 24.98
N SER A 529 -0.52 -18.56 26.21
CA SER A 529 -0.97 -19.60 27.12
C SER A 529 -1.88 -20.54 26.33
N GLN A 530 -1.51 -21.81 26.15
CA GLN A 530 -2.51 -22.82 25.85
C GLN A 530 -3.54 -22.65 26.95
N GLN A 531 -4.73 -22.12 26.62
CA GLN A 531 -5.86 -22.21 27.52
C GLN A 531 -5.91 -23.69 27.86
N GLN A 532 -5.61 -24.03 29.11
CA GLN A 532 -5.88 -25.35 29.64
C GLN A 532 -7.33 -25.59 29.27
N GLN A 533 -7.57 -26.47 28.28
CA GLN A 533 -8.86 -27.10 28.15
C GLN A 533 -9.04 -27.79 29.49
N VAL A 534 -9.78 -27.12 30.38
CA VAL A 534 -10.28 -27.71 31.60
C VAL A 534 -11.18 -28.82 31.10
N SER A 535 -10.60 -30.00 30.94
CA SER A 535 -11.34 -31.24 30.80
C SER A 535 -12.18 -31.29 32.06
N SER A 536 -13.44 -30.88 31.94
CA SER A 536 -14.47 -31.03 32.96
C SER A 536 -14.59 -32.51 33.23
N LYS A 537 -13.79 -33.03 34.16
CA LYS A 537 -14.10 -34.25 34.88
C LYS A 537 -15.40 -33.95 35.60
N ALA A 538 -16.49 -34.34 34.97
CA ALA A 538 -17.82 -34.29 35.53
C ALA A 538 -17.78 -34.95 36.92
N SER A 539 -17.91 -34.13 37.95
CA SER A 539 -18.30 -34.54 39.28
C SER A 539 -19.64 -35.26 39.16
N GLN A 540 -19.61 -36.59 39.32
CA GLN A 540 -20.82 -37.40 39.38
C GLN A 540 -21.72 -36.89 40.51
N PRO A 541 -22.99 -36.57 40.27
CA PRO A 541 -23.94 -36.40 41.35
C PRO A 541 -24.26 -37.78 41.94
N MET A 542 -24.18 -37.90 43.27
CA MET A 542 -24.67 -39.05 44.03
C MET A 542 -26.16 -39.24 43.76
N VAL A 543 -26.52 -40.23 42.95
CA VAL A 543 -27.91 -40.67 42.77
C VAL A 543 -28.23 -41.72 43.85
N GLN A 544 -29.15 -41.37 44.74
CA GLN A 544 -29.79 -42.29 45.69
C GLN A 544 -30.58 -43.36 44.93
N ARG A 545 -30.37 -44.63 45.28
CA ARG A 545 -31.13 -45.77 44.73
C ARG A 545 -32.58 -45.75 45.23
N PRO A 546 -33.52 -46.18 44.38
CA PRO A 546 -34.37 -47.29 44.82
C PRO A 546 -34.62 -48.39 43.77
N PHE A 547 -34.67 -49.61 44.31
CA PHE A 547 -35.46 -50.80 43.97
C PHE A 547 -35.35 -51.57 42.64
N LYS A 548 -35.28 -52.90 42.83
CA LYS A 548 -35.23 -54.00 41.86
C LYS A 548 -36.59 -54.23 41.19
N GLY A 549 -36.57 -54.57 39.91
CA GLY A 549 -37.68 -55.21 39.19
C GLY A 549 -37.19 -55.81 37.88
N GLN A 550 -37.50 -57.09 37.65
CA GLN A 550 -37.03 -57.93 36.54
C GLN A 550 -37.74 -57.63 35.20
N SER A 551 -37.10 -58.11 34.14
CA SER A 551 -37.64 -58.76 32.92
C SER A 551 -37.90 -57.97 31.61
N ILE A 552 -37.09 -58.35 30.61
CA ILE A 552 -37.42 -58.87 29.25
C ILE A 552 -37.90 -57.85 28.16
N PRO A 553 -37.47 -58.03 26.88
CA PRO A 553 -37.35 -56.98 25.89
C PRO A 553 -38.55 -56.91 24.93
N VAL A 554 -38.77 -55.75 24.30
CA VAL A 554 -39.66 -55.63 23.14
C VAL A 554 -39.00 -54.74 22.08
N SER A 555 -38.79 -55.35 20.93
CA SER A 555 -38.35 -54.78 19.66
C SER A 555 -39.47 -54.00 18.98
N PHE A 556 -39.14 -52.92 18.27
CA PHE A 556 -39.90 -52.48 17.10
C PHE A 556 -38.97 -52.05 15.95
N ASN A 557 -39.40 -52.49 14.77
CA ASN A 557 -38.77 -52.50 13.46
C ASN A 557 -38.62 -51.10 12.81
N THR A 558 -37.41 -50.85 12.28
CA THR A 558 -37.01 -50.34 10.93
C THR A 558 -37.68 -49.06 10.34
N PRO A 559 -37.19 -48.52 9.19
CA PRO A 559 -35.90 -47.84 8.97
C PRO A 559 -36.09 -46.48 8.24
N PHE A 560 -35.24 -45.46 8.44
CA PHE A 560 -35.18 -44.34 7.47
C PHE A 560 -33.76 -43.79 7.27
N LEU A 561 -33.22 -44.16 6.12
CA LEU A 561 -32.33 -43.49 5.17
C LEU A 561 -31.51 -42.26 5.63
N LEU A 562 -30.20 -42.43 5.52
CA LEU A 562 -29.18 -41.41 5.32
C LEU A 562 -29.46 -40.58 4.04
N SER A 563 -29.39 -39.25 4.16
CA SER A 563 -28.81 -38.39 3.13
C SER A 563 -28.39 -37.02 3.70
N SER A 564 -27.08 -36.79 3.69
CA SER A 564 -26.38 -35.53 3.34
C SER A 564 -27.06 -34.19 3.65
N ASN A 565 -26.54 -33.46 4.65
CA ASN A 565 -26.12 -32.05 4.57
C ASN A 565 -25.66 -31.59 5.97
N LEU A 566 -24.34 -31.62 6.19
CA LEU A 566 -23.71 -31.17 7.44
C LEU A 566 -22.55 -30.23 7.09
N ASP A 567 -22.86 -29.21 6.30
CA ASP A 567 -22.06 -28.01 6.10
C ASP A 567 -23.06 -26.86 6.16
N TYR A 568 -23.25 -26.23 7.32
CA TYR A 568 -23.84 -24.88 7.51
C TYR A 568 -24.05 -24.47 8.98
N VAL A 569 -23.68 -25.29 9.98
CA VAL A 569 -23.98 -24.97 11.40
C VAL A 569 -22.76 -24.54 12.23
N VAL A 570 -21.57 -24.37 11.62
CA VAL A 570 -20.35 -23.99 12.38
C VAL A 570 -20.07 -22.48 12.40
N GLU A 571 -20.66 -21.68 11.50
CA GLU A 571 -20.34 -20.22 11.43
C GLU A 571 -21.15 -19.31 12.38
N LEU A 572 -22.18 -19.81 13.06
CA LEU A 572 -23.02 -18.98 13.93
C LEU A 572 -22.55 -18.90 15.40
N TYR A 573 -21.58 -19.72 15.81
CA TYR A 573 -21.12 -19.76 17.21
C TYR A 573 -19.88 -18.89 17.51
N GLU A 574 -19.10 -18.46 16.51
CA GLU A 574 -17.91 -17.62 16.74
C GLU A 574 -18.19 -16.10 16.71
N PHE A 575 -19.26 -15.65 16.04
CA PHE A 575 -19.60 -14.21 16.01
C PHE A 575 -20.22 -13.69 17.31
N TYR A 576 -20.80 -14.56 18.13
CA TYR A 576 -21.52 -14.14 19.36
C TYR A 576 -20.60 -13.84 20.55
N ASN A 577 -19.32 -14.23 20.52
CA ASN A 577 -18.38 -14.05 21.63
C ASN A 577 -17.39 -12.88 21.47
N ILE A 578 -17.30 -12.25 20.29
CA ILE A 578 -16.38 -11.13 20.04
C ILE A 578 -17.01 -9.78 20.44
N SER A 579 -18.34 -9.68 20.54
CA SER A 579 -19.03 -8.41 20.81
C SER A 579 -19.19 -8.05 22.30
N ARG A 580 -18.64 -8.84 23.24
CA ARG A 580 -18.75 -8.59 24.69
C ARG A 580 -17.48 -8.06 25.37
N SER A 581 -16.33 -8.09 24.71
CA SER A 581 -15.07 -7.57 25.27
C SER A 581 -14.78 -6.10 24.91
N ALA A 582 -15.44 -5.54 23.89
CA ALA A 582 -15.22 -4.16 23.44
C ALA A 582 -16.17 -3.12 24.05
N LEU A 583 -17.11 -3.52 24.92
CA LEU A 583 -18.15 -2.63 25.50
C LEU A 583 -18.01 -2.40 27.02
N PHE A 584 -16.91 -2.83 27.64
CA PHE A 584 -16.71 -2.72 29.09
C PHE A 584 -15.47 -1.92 29.53
N SER A 585 -14.74 -1.24 28.63
CA SER A 585 -13.60 -0.39 29.00
C SER A 585 -13.91 1.11 29.15
N ASP A 586 -15.03 1.62 28.63
CA ASP A 586 -15.20 3.08 28.42
C ASP A 586 -16.27 3.74 29.33
N ILE A 587 -16.67 3.12 30.45
CA ILE A 587 -17.70 3.71 31.37
C ILE A 587 -17.20 3.88 32.83
N LEU A 588 -15.88 3.83 33.11
CA LEU A 588 -15.39 4.03 34.49
C LEU A 588 -14.13 4.91 34.62
N THR A 589 -14.09 6.05 33.93
CA THR A 589 -13.23 7.19 34.34
C THR A 589 -13.89 8.52 33.97
N ASP A 590 -14.88 8.92 34.76
CA ASP A 590 -15.18 10.33 35.06
C ASP A 590 -16.07 10.37 36.33
N PHE A 591 -15.40 10.18 37.47
CA PHE A 591 -15.74 10.70 38.78
C PHE A 591 -14.45 10.86 39.60
#